data_AF-A0A7W0XYS2-F1
#
_entry.id   AF-A0A7W0XYS2-F1
#
_cell.length_a   1.000
_cell.length_b   1.000
_cell.length_c   1.000
_cell.angle_alpha   90.00
_cell.angle_beta   90.00
_cell.angle_gamma   90.00
#
_symmetry.space_group_name_H-M   'P 1'
#
loop_
_entity.id
_entity.type
_entity.pdbx_description
1 polymer ?
#
loop_
_entity_poly.entity_id
_entity_poly.type
_entity_poly.pdbx_seq_one_letter_code
_entity_poly.pdbx_strand_id
1 'polypeptide(L)'
;NYRFNPFDLTKVWPHADYPLIEVGKMTLNRNPQNFFAEIEQSAFEPSATVPGIAFSPNKMLLGRVFSYADAHRYRIGTNYTQLPVNQPKAATLNTYSKEGAMAYRFNDPSVPVYAPNSYGGPHADTSLADGEGWAASGEMVRSAYVDHAEDDDWGQPGTLVREVLDDDARERLAGNITGHLLNGVTEPILVRAFQYWSNVDSDLGKTIEEAVRAAQAETAPTTGQSPTAPGSEAAKV
;
A
#
# COMPACT_ATOMS: atom_id res chain seq x y z
N ASN A 1 8.98 15.67 17.77
CA ASN A 1 8.43 16.96 18.22
C ASN A 1 7.23 17.44 17.41
N TYR A 2 7.02 17.01 16.17
CA TYR A 2 5.71 17.20 15.54
C TYR A 2 4.63 16.40 16.27
N ARG A 3 3.38 16.87 16.28
CA ARG A 3 2.29 16.31 17.12
C ARG A 3 1.77 14.95 16.64
N PHE A 4 1.87 14.67 15.34
CA PHE A 4 1.71 13.33 14.78
C PHE A 4 3.08 12.72 14.47
N ASN A 5 3.21 11.40 14.53
CA ASN A 5 4.43 10.73 14.10
C ASN A 5 4.59 10.84 12.57
N PRO A 6 5.61 11.57 12.07
CA PRO A 6 5.79 11.76 10.63
C PRO A 6 6.22 10.49 9.88
N PHE A 7 6.56 9.43 10.63
CA PHE A 7 7.01 8.15 10.10
C PHE A 7 5.97 7.03 10.31
N ASP A 8 4.80 7.36 10.86
CA ASP A 8 3.64 6.47 10.87
C ASP A 8 2.89 6.62 9.53
N LEU A 9 2.79 5.51 8.78
CA LEU A 9 2.12 5.50 7.47
C LEU A 9 0.60 5.72 7.58
N THR A 10 0.02 5.56 8.77
CA THR A 10 -1.42 5.77 9.00
C THR A 10 -1.78 7.24 9.20
N LYS A 11 -0.78 8.13 9.32
CA LYS A 11 -0.97 9.56 9.59
C LYS A 11 -0.70 10.40 8.34
N VAL A 12 -1.57 11.36 8.08
CA VAL A 12 -1.29 12.49 7.17
C VAL A 12 -0.67 13.65 7.94
N TRP A 13 0.05 14.53 7.25
CA TRP A 13 0.47 15.82 7.79
C TRP A 13 -0.53 16.87 7.30
N PRO A 14 -1.31 17.50 8.19
CA PRO A 14 -2.27 18.51 7.76
C PRO A 14 -1.62 19.64 6.97
N HIS A 15 -2.22 19.99 5.83
CA HIS A 15 -1.71 21.03 4.94
C HIS A 15 -1.70 22.43 5.58
N ALA A 16 -2.45 22.63 6.66
CA ALA A 16 -2.38 23.85 7.46
C ALA A 16 -1.01 24.04 8.13
N ASP A 17 -0.35 22.93 8.50
CA ASP A 17 0.98 22.94 9.11
C ASP A 17 2.07 22.92 8.03
N TYR A 18 1.88 22.08 7.01
CA TYR A 18 2.81 21.88 5.91
C TYR A 18 2.08 22.07 4.56
N PRO A 19 1.98 23.32 4.06
CA PRO A 19 1.26 23.59 2.82
C PRO A 19 1.95 22.93 1.63
N LEU A 20 1.15 22.61 0.62
CA LEU A 20 1.65 22.04 -0.63
C LEU A 20 2.57 23.04 -1.34
N ILE A 21 3.75 22.57 -1.76
CA ILE A 21 4.69 23.32 -2.59
C ILE A 21 4.67 22.68 -3.97
N GLU A 22 4.28 23.45 -4.98
CA GLU A 22 4.24 22.96 -6.36
C GLU A 22 5.65 22.69 -6.90
N VAL A 23 5.85 21.52 -7.50
CA VAL A 23 7.12 21.11 -8.13
C VAL A 23 6.99 21.08 -9.65
N GLY A 24 5.88 20.57 -10.18
CA GLY A 24 5.65 20.49 -11.63
C GLY A 24 4.48 19.57 -12.00
N LYS A 25 4.39 19.20 -13.29
CA LYS A 25 3.29 18.41 -13.87
C LYS A 25 3.80 17.24 -14.70
N MET A 26 3.31 16.04 -14.41
CA MET A 26 3.51 14.83 -15.22
C MET A 26 2.33 14.63 -16.19
N THR A 27 2.60 14.22 -17.44
CA THR A 27 1.57 13.91 -18.45
C THR A 27 1.81 12.53 -19.04
N LEU A 28 0.79 11.68 -19.04
CA LEU A 28 0.80 10.39 -19.74
C LEU A 28 0.27 10.60 -21.17
N ASN A 29 1.10 10.33 -22.18
CA ASN A 29 0.82 10.69 -23.58
C ASN A 29 1.11 9.59 -24.61
N ARG A 30 1.44 8.38 -24.16
CA ARG A 30 1.79 7.25 -25.05
C ARG A 30 1.37 5.93 -24.42
N ASN A 31 0.67 5.11 -25.21
CA ASN A 31 0.36 3.72 -24.85
C ASN A 31 1.58 2.80 -25.08
N PRO A 32 1.71 1.69 -24.33
CA PRO A 32 2.73 0.68 -24.60
C PRO A 32 2.52 0.06 -25.99
N GLN A 33 3.61 -0.30 -26.67
CA GLN A 33 3.54 -1.03 -27.95
C GLN A 33 3.32 -2.52 -27.70
N ASN A 34 3.87 -3.05 -26.61
CA ASN A 34 3.63 -4.40 -26.14
C ASN A 34 3.32 -4.40 -24.65
N PHE A 35 2.09 -4.79 -24.29
CA PHE A 35 1.63 -4.77 -22.90
C PHE A 35 2.47 -5.67 -22.00
N PHE A 36 2.80 -6.89 -22.43
CA PHE A 36 3.56 -7.80 -21.59
C PHE A 36 5.00 -7.30 -21.36
N ALA A 37 5.66 -6.81 -22.41
CA ALA A 37 7.06 -6.35 -22.33
C ALA A 37 7.22 -5.00 -21.64
N GLU A 38 6.26 -4.07 -21.79
CA GLU A 38 6.34 -2.72 -21.23
C GLU A 38 5.54 -2.54 -19.93
N ILE A 39 4.50 -3.34 -19.66
CA ILE A 39 3.69 -3.21 -18.44
C ILE A 39 3.93 -4.40 -17.50
N GLU A 40 3.66 -5.63 -17.92
CA GLU A 40 3.78 -6.79 -17.01
C GLU A 40 5.23 -7.02 -16.54
N GLN A 41 6.21 -6.72 -17.39
CA GLN A 41 7.63 -6.82 -17.04
C GLN A 41 8.22 -5.54 -16.43
N SER A 42 7.42 -4.49 -16.22
CA SER A 42 7.89 -3.33 -15.47
C SER A 42 8.19 -3.71 -14.02
N ALA A 43 9.27 -3.15 -13.50
CA ALA A 43 9.76 -3.39 -12.14
C ALA A 43 9.98 -2.04 -11.45
N PHE A 44 9.05 -1.69 -10.56
CA PHE A 44 9.17 -0.51 -9.69
C PHE A 44 9.64 -0.95 -8.31
N GLU A 45 10.57 -0.23 -7.70
CA GLU A 45 11.10 -0.54 -6.39
C GLU A 45 11.47 0.74 -5.64
N PRO A 46 11.15 0.89 -4.34
CA PRO A 46 11.58 2.06 -3.58
C PRO A 46 13.10 2.18 -3.45
N SER A 47 13.85 1.07 -3.58
CA SER A 47 15.32 1.07 -3.56
C SER A 47 15.96 1.83 -4.73
N ALA A 48 15.24 2.10 -5.81
CA ALA A 48 15.73 2.84 -6.97
C ALA A 48 15.72 4.37 -6.73
N THR A 49 16.41 4.81 -5.67
CA THR A 49 16.60 6.24 -5.37
C THR A 49 17.66 6.88 -6.27
N VAL A 50 17.72 8.20 -6.23
CA VAL A 50 18.73 9.02 -6.92
C VAL A 50 19.31 10.04 -5.92
N PRO A 51 20.55 10.53 -6.12
CA PRO A 51 21.14 11.52 -5.23
C PRO A 51 20.21 12.71 -4.99
N GLY A 52 20.00 13.05 -3.72
CA GLY A 52 19.07 14.11 -3.28
C GLY A 52 17.68 13.62 -2.86
N ILE A 53 17.38 12.32 -3.02
CA ILE A 53 16.15 11.68 -2.51
C ILE A 53 16.54 10.43 -1.71
N ALA A 54 16.24 10.42 -0.41
CA ALA A 54 16.59 9.34 0.50
C ALA A 54 15.37 8.76 1.24
N PHE A 55 15.59 7.69 2.00
CA PHE A 55 14.56 7.05 2.81
C PHE A 55 14.29 7.81 4.12
N SER A 56 13.18 7.45 4.76
CA SER A 56 12.85 7.88 6.13
C SER A 56 12.77 6.68 7.09
N PRO A 57 12.77 6.91 8.42
CA PRO A 57 12.59 5.87 9.44
C PRO A 57 11.24 5.12 9.43
N ASN A 58 10.36 5.35 8.45
CA ASN A 58 9.09 4.65 8.34
C ASN A 58 9.33 3.14 8.15
N LYS A 59 8.94 2.33 9.15
CA LYS A 59 9.11 0.87 9.18
C LYS A 59 8.54 0.18 7.93
N MET A 60 7.41 0.66 7.41
CA MET A 60 6.80 0.10 6.19
C MET A 60 7.63 0.44 4.94
N LEU A 61 8.13 1.67 4.82
CA LEU A 61 9.02 2.05 3.72
C LEU A 61 10.30 1.21 3.73
N LEU A 62 10.95 1.07 4.89
CA LEU A 62 12.20 0.30 5.02
C LEU A 62 12.00 -1.18 4.66
N GLY A 63 10.85 -1.77 5.02
CA GLY A 63 10.51 -3.12 4.55
C GLY A 63 10.38 -3.22 3.03
N ARG A 64 9.83 -2.18 2.39
CA ARG A 64 9.64 -2.12 0.93
C ARG A 64 10.93 -1.85 0.16
N VAL A 65 11.93 -1.19 0.75
CA VAL A 65 13.26 -0.99 0.14
C VAL A 65 13.90 -2.34 -0.21
N PHE A 66 13.69 -3.37 0.62
CA PHE A 66 14.17 -4.72 0.33
C PHE A 66 13.20 -5.52 -0.56
N SER A 67 11.91 -5.54 -0.23
CA SER A 67 10.99 -6.58 -0.72
C SER A 67 10.71 -6.54 -2.22
N TYR A 68 10.74 -5.37 -2.86
CA TYR A 68 10.39 -5.25 -4.28
C TYR A 68 11.46 -5.86 -5.17
N ALA A 69 12.74 -5.51 -4.94
CA ALA A 69 13.85 -6.07 -5.70
C ALA A 69 13.93 -7.60 -5.52
N ASP A 70 13.65 -8.11 -4.32
CA ASP A 70 13.55 -9.55 -4.06
C ASP A 70 12.45 -10.21 -4.91
N ALA A 71 11.23 -9.66 -4.87
CA ALA A 71 10.11 -10.15 -5.65
C ALA A 71 10.37 -10.12 -7.17
N HIS A 72 11.01 -9.06 -7.69
CA HIS A 72 11.32 -8.93 -9.12
C HIS A 72 12.35 -9.96 -9.59
N ARG A 73 13.34 -10.30 -8.76
CA ARG A 73 14.31 -11.37 -9.08
C ARG A 73 13.63 -12.73 -9.25
N TYR A 74 12.59 -13.01 -8.47
CA TYR A 74 11.79 -14.23 -8.63
C TYR A 74 10.84 -14.14 -9.83
N ARG A 75 10.05 -13.06 -9.91
CA ARG A 75 8.94 -12.90 -10.86
C ARG A 75 9.41 -12.76 -12.31
N ILE A 76 10.48 -12.00 -12.55
CA ILE A 76 11.00 -11.71 -13.89
C ILE A 76 12.34 -12.43 -14.12
N GLY A 77 13.22 -12.43 -13.12
CA GLY A 77 14.53 -13.07 -13.17
C GLY A 77 15.64 -12.16 -12.66
N THR A 78 16.79 -12.73 -12.33
CA THR A 78 17.94 -12.02 -11.71
C THR A 78 18.37 -10.75 -12.46
N ASN A 79 18.27 -10.77 -13.79
CA ASN A 79 18.69 -9.68 -14.67
C ASN A 79 17.53 -8.80 -15.17
N TYR A 80 16.41 -8.71 -14.45
CA TYR A 80 15.21 -7.93 -14.85
C TYR A 80 15.48 -6.45 -15.18
N THR A 81 16.49 -5.85 -14.56
CA THR A 81 16.93 -4.47 -14.82
C THR A 81 17.54 -4.29 -16.21
N GLN A 82 17.91 -5.38 -16.88
CA GLN A 82 18.37 -5.37 -18.26
C GLN A 82 17.23 -5.35 -19.29
N LEU A 83 15.96 -5.41 -18.89
CA LEU A 83 14.85 -5.24 -19.82
C LEU A 83 14.71 -3.78 -20.23
N PRO A 84 14.40 -3.45 -21.50
CA PRO A 84 14.35 -2.07 -21.99
C PRO A 84 13.48 -1.11 -21.15
N VAL A 85 12.39 -1.61 -20.56
CA VAL A 85 11.49 -0.78 -19.73
C VAL A 85 12.06 -0.45 -18.34
N ASN A 86 12.97 -1.30 -17.82
CA ASN A 86 13.58 -1.16 -16.50
C ASN A 86 14.99 -0.56 -16.53
N GLN A 87 15.56 -0.38 -17.73
CA GLN A 87 16.91 0.15 -17.87
C GLN A 87 16.99 1.64 -17.56
N PRO A 88 18.04 2.10 -16.86
CA PRO A 88 18.31 3.53 -16.70
C PRO A 88 18.64 4.16 -18.06
N LYS A 89 18.16 5.39 -18.29
CA LYS A 89 18.37 6.13 -19.56
C LYS A 89 19.46 7.19 -19.50
N ALA A 90 19.67 7.79 -18.33
CA ALA A 90 20.55 8.94 -18.14
C ALA A 90 21.86 8.59 -17.40
N ALA A 91 22.23 7.31 -17.38
CA ALA A 91 23.45 6.84 -16.73
C ALA A 91 24.04 5.64 -17.48
N THR A 92 25.36 5.56 -17.50
CA THR A 92 26.06 4.35 -17.93
C THR A 92 26.03 3.34 -16.78
N LEU A 93 25.48 2.16 -17.03
CA LEU A 93 25.49 1.08 -16.06
C LEU A 93 26.93 0.61 -15.83
N ASN A 94 27.48 0.89 -14.65
CA ASN A 94 28.81 0.47 -14.24
C ASN A 94 28.70 -0.29 -12.92
N THR A 95 28.40 -1.59 -12.99
CA THR A 95 28.09 -2.46 -11.85
C THR A 95 28.95 -3.72 -11.86
N TYR A 96 29.15 -4.32 -10.68
CA TYR A 96 29.77 -5.64 -10.50
C TYR A 96 28.78 -6.82 -10.57
N SER A 97 27.49 -6.56 -10.82
CA SER A 97 26.53 -7.62 -11.10
C SER A 97 26.93 -8.37 -12.38
N LYS A 98 27.10 -9.70 -12.27
CA LYS A 98 27.58 -10.57 -13.35
C LYS A 98 26.75 -11.86 -13.42
N GLU A 99 26.78 -12.49 -14.59
CA GLU A 99 26.18 -13.81 -14.83
C GLU A 99 24.67 -13.84 -14.50
N GLY A 100 24.16 -14.98 -14.02
CA GLY A 100 22.74 -15.20 -13.76
C GLY A 100 21.95 -15.52 -15.04
N ALA A 101 20.73 -16.03 -14.85
CA ALA A 101 19.86 -16.37 -15.97
C ALA A 101 19.55 -15.13 -16.83
N MET A 102 19.48 -15.33 -18.15
CA MET A 102 19.14 -14.28 -19.13
C MET A 102 20.03 -13.03 -19.06
N ALA A 103 21.31 -13.19 -18.72
CA ALA A 103 22.30 -12.11 -18.80
C ALA A 103 22.52 -11.71 -20.26
N TYR A 104 21.91 -10.60 -20.68
CA TYR A 104 21.98 -10.07 -22.05
C TYR A 104 23.05 -8.97 -22.20
N ARG A 105 23.26 -8.18 -21.14
CA ARG A 105 24.29 -7.16 -21.03
C ARG A 105 25.43 -7.66 -20.14
N PHE A 106 26.65 -7.37 -20.55
CA PHE A 106 27.89 -7.73 -19.85
C PHE A 106 28.96 -6.65 -20.06
N ASN A 107 29.90 -6.55 -19.12
CA ASN A 107 31.05 -5.65 -19.25
C ASN A 107 32.06 -6.22 -20.25
N ASP A 108 32.91 -5.36 -20.83
CA ASP A 108 34.02 -5.79 -21.68
C ASP A 108 34.93 -6.79 -20.92
N PRO A 109 35.50 -7.82 -21.58
CA PRO A 109 36.36 -8.81 -20.91
C PRO A 109 37.57 -8.23 -20.19
N SER A 110 38.02 -7.03 -20.55
CA SER A 110 39.12 -6.33 -19.87
C SER A 110 38.73 -5.73 -18.51
N VAL A 111 37.43 -5.58 -18.23
CA VAL A 111 36.92 -5.00 -16.98
C VAL A 111 37.05 -6.04 -15.84
N PRO A 112 37.80 -5.73 -14.77
CA PRO A 112 37.91 -6.64 -13.63
C PRO A 112 36.56 -6.94 -12.97
N VAL A 113 36.42 -8.18 -12.47
CA VAL A 113 35.21 -8.64 -11.77
C VAL A 113 35.29 -8.48 -10.24
N TYR A 114 36.21 -7.64 -9.75
CA TYR A 114 36.48 -7.43 -8.33
C TYR A 114 36.86 -5.98 -8.02
N ALA A 115 36.68 -5.58 -6.76
CA ALA A 115 37.14 -4.32 -6.20
C ALA A 115 37.86 -4.53 -4.85
N PRO A 116 38.83 -3.69 -4.48
CA PRO A 116 39.46 -2.67 -5.31
C PRO A 116 40.33 -3.29 -6.42
N ASN A 117 40.50 -2.60 -7.54
CA ASN A 117 41.37 -3.02 -8.64
C ASN A 117 42.13 -1.82 -9.22
N SER A 118 43.12 -2.08 -10.07
CA SER A 118 43.98 -1.05 -10.70
C SER A 118 43.79 -0.94 -12.22
N TYR A 119 42.70 -1.50 -12.75
CA TYR A 119 42.51 -1.67 -14.19
C TYR A 119 41.21 -1.01 -14.70
N GLY A 120 40.62 -0.09 -13.93
CA GLY A 120 39.48 0.73 -14.38
C GLY A 120 38.12 0.02 -14.32
N GLY A 121 37.90 -0.87 -13.35
CA GLY A 121 36.57 -1.45 -13.09
C GLY A 121 35.58 -0.47 -12.43
N PRO A 122 34.33 -0.89 -12.15
CA PRO A 122 33.38 -0.06 -11.41
C PRO A 122 33.95 0.45 -10.08
N HIS A 123 33.70 1.72 -9.75
CA HIS A 123 34.10 2.33 -8.47
C HIS A 123 32.93 3.11 -7.88
N ALA A 124 32.70 2.95 -6.58
CA ALA A 124 31.69 3.73 -5.87
C ALA A 124 32.19 5.17 -5.66
N ASP A 125 31.31 6.13 -5.92
CA ASP A 125 31.53 7.53 -5.55
C ASP A 125 30.82 7.81 -4.22
N THR A 126 31.58 7.82 -3.13
CA THR A 126 31.03 8.03 -1.79
C THR A 126 30.59 9.47 -1.53
N SER A 127 31.06 10.44 -2.33
CA SER A 127 30.65 11.84 -2.17
C SER A 127 29.16 12.06 -2.49
N LEU A 128 28.56 11.15 -3.26
CA LEU A 128 27.13 11.17 -3.58
C LEU A 128 26.25 10.63 -2.44
N ALA A 129 26.84 10.04 -1.39
CA ALA A 129 26.12 9.55 -0.21
C ALA A 129 26.08 10.59 0.93
N ASP A 130 26.71 11.75 0.77
CA ASP A 130 26.78 12.77 1.81
C ASP A 130 25.39 13.35 2.12
N GLY A 131 25.03 13.35 3.40
CA GLY A 131 23.74 13.88 3.88
C GLY A 131 22.57 12.88 3.85
N GLU A 132 22.79 11.65 3.37
CA GLU A 132 21.78 10.60 3.39
C GLU A 132 21.85 9.83 4.72
N GLY A 133 20.88 10.05 5.62
CA GLY A 133 20.77 9.29 6.87
C GLY A 133 20.02 10.00 7.99
N TRP A 134 19.86 9.30 9.12
CA TRP A 134 19.25 9.85 10.33
C TRP A 134 19.90 9.24 11.58
N ALA A 135 19.78 9.93 12.71
CA ALA A 135 20.24 9.41 14.00
C ALA A 135 19.24 8.37 14.54
N ALA A 136 19.75 7.33 15.20
CA ALA A 136 18.95 6.33 15.91
C ALA A 136 19.59 6.05 17.29
N SER A 137 18.76 5.79 18.30
CA SER A 137 19.20 5.49 19.67
C SER A 137 18.22 4.54 20.36
N GLY A 138 18.72 3.66 21.22
CA GLY A 138 17.91 2.74 22.02
C GLY A 138 18.34 1.28 21.86
N GLU A 139 17.64 0.38 22.55
CA GLU A 139 17.85 -1.06 22.44
C GLU A 139 17.14 -1.65 21.21
N MET A 140 17.63 -2.80 20.74
CA MET A 140 16.97 -3.55 19.68
C MET A 140 15.72 -4.25 20.24
N VAL A 141 14.53 -3.78 19.84
CA VAL A 141 13.24 -4.28 20.33
C VAL A 141 12.25 -4.53 19.20
N ARG A 142 11.20 -5.30 19.51
CA ARG A 142 10.00 -5.45 18.66
C ARG A 142 8.83 -4.78 19.36
N SER A 143 8.53 -3.55 18.96
CA SER A 143 7.45 -2.75 19.55
C SER A 143 6.70 -1.92 18.51
N ALA A 144 5.51 -1.48 18.89
CA ALA A 144 4.80 -0.40 18.20
C ALA A 144 5.66 0.87 18.16
N TYR A 145 5.23 1.87 17.39
CA TYR A 145 5.83 3.19 17.52
C TYR A 145 5.59 3.75 18.92
N VAL A 146 6.43 4.70 19.31
CA VAL A 146 6.11 5.56 20.44
C VAL A 146 5.16 6.62 19.90
N ASP A 147 3.98 6.72 20.49
CA ASP A 147 2.97 7.69 20.09
C ASP A 147 3.46 9.11 20.34
N HIS A 148 3.25 9.98 19.35
CA HIS A 148 3.36 11.42 19.53
C HIS A 148 2.09 11.98 20.22
N ALA A 149 2.10 13.27 20.55
CA ALA A 149 1.10 13.90 21.39
C ALA A 149 -0.36 13.74 20.92
N GLU A 150 -0.57 13.65 19.60
CA GLU A 150 -1.90 13.50 18.99
C GLU A 150 -2.05 12.19 18.20
N ASP A 151 -1.10 11.26 18.31
CA ASP A 151 -1.25 9.97 17.63
C ASP A 151 -2.34 9.13 18.29
N ASP A 152 -3.28 8.67 17.47
CA ASP A 152 -4.25 7.63 17.78
C ASP A 152 -4.66 6.89 16.49
N ASP A 153 -5.60 5.95 16.60
CA ASP A 153 -6.14 5.21 15.46
C ASP A 153 -7.44 5.82 14.91
N TRP A 154 -7.98 6.88 15.53
CA TRP A 154 -9.38 7.30 15.35
C TRP A 154 -9.55 8.77 14.95
N GLY A 155 -8.67 9.65 15.43
CA GLY A 155 -8.76 11.10 15.25
C GLY A 155 -8.78 11.50 13.78
N GLN A 156 -7.75 11.10 13.01
CA GLN A 156 -7.68 11.46 11.57
C GLN A 156 -8.80 10.82 10.72
N PRO A 157 -9.15 9.53 10.87
CA PRO A 157 -10.34 8.97 10.24
C PRO A 157 -11.63 9.71 10.62
N GLY A 158 -11.77 10.11 11.89
CA GLY A 158 -12.91 10.88 12.34
C GLY A 158 -12.98 12.29 11.72
N THR A 159 -11.84 12.98 11.60
CA THR A 159 -11.74 14.26 10.88
C THR A 159 -12.14 14.10 9.41
N LEU A 160 -11.71 13.02 8.73
CA LEU A 160 -12.16 12.73 7.36
C LEU A 160 -13.69 12.65 7.30
N VAL A 161 -14.32 11.87 8.18
CA VAL A 161 -15.79 11.69 8.19
C VAL A 161 -16.54 12.99 8.48
N ARG A 162 -16.10 13.73 9.52
CA ARG A 162 -16.83 14.89 10.04
C ARG A 162 -16.58 16.18 9.26
N GLU A 163 -15.35 16.39 8.80
CA GLU A 163 -14.92 17.71 8.30
C GLU A 163 -14.60 17.73 6.81
N VAL A 164 -14.28 16.57 6.22
CA VAL A 164 -13.85 16.50 4.81
C VAL A 164 -14.96 15.98 3.90
N LEU A 165 -15.71 14.96 4.33
CA LEU A 165 -16.82 14.43 3.54
C LEU A 165 -18.03 15.36 3.58
N ASP A 166 -18.77 15.41 2.48
CA ASP A 166 -20.13 15.96 2.45
C ASP A 166 -21.17 14.88 2.86
N ASP A 167 -22.44 15.28 3.00
CA ASP A 167 -23.51 14.37 3.44
C ASP A 167 -23.68 13.19 2.49
N ASP A 168 -23.70 13.44 1.18
CA ASP A 168 -23.83 12.39 0.18
C ASP A 168 -22.64 11.41 0.22
N ALA A 169 -21.42 11.89 0.49
CA ALA A 169 -20.25 11.05 0.64
C ALA A 169 -20.27 10.24 1.93
N ARG A 170 -20.76 10.81 3.04
CA ARG A 170 -20.98 10.07 4.29
C ARG A 170 -22.02 8.96 4.10
N GLU A 171 -23.11 9.24 3.40
CA GLU A 171 -24.13 8.24 3.08
C GLU A 171 -23.54 7.09 2.24
N ARG A 172 -22.79 7.42 1.17
CA ARG A 172 -22.09 6.40 0.36
C ARG A 172 -21.08 5.59 1.17
N LEU A 173 -20.33 6.23 2.08
CA LEU A 173 -19.39 5.54 2.96
C LEU A 173 -20.12 4.53 3.84
N ALA A 174 -21.17 4.96 4.55
CA ALA A 174 -21.99 4.09 5.39
C ALA A 174 -22.61 2.94 4.59
N GLY A 175 -23.18 3.22 3.41
CA GLY A 175 -23.76 2.22 2.51
C GLY A 175 -22.75 1.17 2.05
N ASN A 176 -21.53 1.60 1.65
CA ASN A 176 -20.46 0.68 1.26
C ASN A 176 -20.04 -0.23 2.42
N ILE A 177 -19.85 0.34 3.62
CA ILE A 177 -19.47 -0.43 4.81
C ILE A 177 -20.55 -1.46 5.16
N THR A 178 -21.81 -1.02 5.22
CA THR A 178 -22.96 -1.90 5.46
C THR A 178 -23.02 -3.04 4.44
N GLY A 179 -22.88 -2.72 3.14
CA GLY A 179 -22.87 -3.73 2.08
C GLY A 179 -21.76 -4.76 2.24
N HIS A 180 -20.55 -4.33 2.64
CA HIS A 180 -19.45 -5.24 2.92
C HIS A 180 -19.70 -6.12 4.16
N LEU A 181 -20.28 -5.56 5.23
CA LEU A 181 -20.61 -6.32 6.43
C LEU A 181 -21.72 -7.34 6.18
N LEU A 182 -22.69 -7.03 5.32
CA LEU A 182 -23.74 -7.99 4.93
C LEU A 182 -23.24 -9.12 4.03
N ASN A 183 -22.04 -8.99 3.44
CA ASN A 183 -21.44 -10.01 2.58
C ASN A 183 -20.76 -11.14 3.37
N GLY A 184 -21.54 -11.82 4.22
CA GLY A 184 -21.11 -13.02 4.95
C GLY A 184 -20.34 -12.78 6.25
N VAL A 185 -20.30 -11.54 6.76
CA VAL A 185 -19.74 -11.27 8.10
C VAL A 185 -20.76 -11.69 9.16
N THR A 186 -20.32 -12.48 10.13
CA THR A 186 -21.16 -13.02 11.19
C THR A 186 -20.75 -12.51 12.56
N GLU A 187 -21.59 -12.77 13.57
CA GLU A 187 -21.18 -12.55 14.95
C GLU A 187 -20.02 -13.48 15.36
N PRO A 188 -19.07 -13.01 16.18
CA PRO A 188 -19.03 -11.72 16.89
C PRO A 188 -18.33 -10.59 16.11
N ILE A 189 -18.03 -10.77 14.82
CA ILE A 189 -17.21 -9.83 14.05
C ILE A 189 -18.02 -8.56 13.74
N LEU A 190 -19.32 -8.69 13.51
CA LEU A 190 -20.22 -7.55 13.31
C LEU A 190 -20.17 -6.58 14.51
N VAL A 191 -20.32 -7.08 15.73
CA VAL A 191 -20.21 -6.24 16.95
C VAL A 191 -18.87 -5.52 17.03
N ARG A 192 -17.75 -6.19 16.68
CA ARG A 192 -16.43 -5.54 16.66
C ARG A 192 -16.33 -4.47 15.58
N ALA A 193 -16.93 -4.70 14.41
CA ALA A 193 -16.96 -3.71 13.33
C ALA A 193 -17.77 -2.48 13.73
N PHE A 194 -18.93 -2.65 14.38
CA PHE A 194 -19.74 -1.53 14.86
C PHE A 194 -18.98 -0.72 15.91
N GLN A 195 -18.31 -1.40 16.84
CA GLN A 195 -17.45 -0.74 17.82
C GLN A 195 -16.30 0.02 17.14
N TYR A 196 -15.64 -0.60 16.16
CA TYR A 196 -14.55 0.03 15.40
C TYR A 196 -15.02 1.33 14.73
N TRP A 197 -16.14 1.28 14.00
CA TRP A 197 -16.68 2.47 13.33
C TRP A 197 -17.21 3.51 14.30
N SER A 198 -17.72 3.10 15.46
CA SER A 198 -18.14 4.03 16.51
C SER A 198 -16.96 4.76 17.15
N ASN A 199 -15.78 4.14 17.22
CA ASN A 199 -14.57 4.82 17.67
C ASN A 199 -14.11 5.89 16.68
N VAL A 200 -14.29 5.66 15.37
CA VAL A 200 -14.01 6.66 14.32
C VAL A 200 -14.99 7.83 14.42
N ASP A 201 -16.29 7.52 14.43
CA ASP A 201 -17.37 8.48 14.57
C ASP A 201 -18.65 7.77 15.06
N SER A 202 -19.25 8.28 16.14
CA SER A 202 -20.38 7.61 16.79
C SER A 202 -21.62 7.52 15.92
N ASP A 203 -21.89 8.56 15.12
CA ASP A 203 -23.08 8.61 14.27
C ASP A 203 -22.91 7.69 13.06
N LEU A 204 -21.70 7.63 12.49
CA LEU A 204 -21.35 6.65 11.46
C LEU A 204 -21.50 5.22 11.98
N GLY A 205 -20.91 4.91 13.14
CA GLY A 205 -20.99 3.58 13.75
C GLY A 205 -22.44 3.13 13.99
N LYS A 206 -23.26 4.03 14.54
CA LYS A 206 -24.69 3.80 14.76
C LYS A 206 -25.44 3.55 13.44
N THR A 207 -25.22 4.40 12.43
CA THR A 207 -25.87 4.28 11.11
C THR A 207 -25.58 2.92 10.47
N ILE A 208 -24.31 2.48 10.53
CA ILE A 208 -23.90 1.17 10.01
C ILE A 208 -24.56 0.03 10.78
N GLU A 209 -24.55 0.09 12.11
CA GLU A 209 -25.17 -0.96 12.93
C GLU A 209 -26.67 -1.08 12.64
N GLU A 210 -27.41 0.03 12.67
CA GLU A 210 -28.85 0.04 12.38
C GLU A 210 -29.16 -0.52 11.00
N ALA A 211 -28.40 -0.12 9.98
CA ALA A 211 -28.60 -0.59 8.61
C ALA A 211 -28.34 -2.10 8.46
N VAL A 212 -27.25 -2.63 9.07
CA VAL A 212 -26.96 -4.06 9.05
C VAL A 212 -28.05 -4.86 9.77
N ARG A 213 -28.47 -4.40 10.96
CA ARG A 213 -29.50 -5.09 11.77
C ARG A 213 -30.85 -5.10 11.06
N ALA A 214 -31.25 -4.00 10.43
CA ALA A 214 -32.48 -3.90 9.67
C ALA A 214 -32.48 -4.89 8.48
N ALA A 215 -31.41 -4.92 7.69
CA ALA A 215 -31.30 -5.84 6.55
C ALA A 215 -31.30 -7.32 6.98
N GLN A 216 -30.64 -7.67 8.09
CA GLN A 216 -30.68 -9.02 8.65
C GLN A 216 -32.10 -9.42 9.07
N ALA A 217 -32.86 -8.49 9.67
CA ALA A 217 -34.24 -8.74 10.08
C ALA A 217 -35.18 -8.96 8.88
N GLU A 218 -35.00 -8.23 7.78
CA GLU A 218 -35.77 -8.43 6.54
C GLU A 218 -35.52 -9.80 5.89
N THR A 219 -34.31 -10.35 6.04
CA THR A 219 -33.96 -11.68 5.50
C THR A 219 -34.33 -12.86 6.41
N ALA A 220 -34.76 -12.61 7.65
CA ALA A 220 -35.20 -13.68 8.54
C ALA A 220 -36.55 -14.25 8.05
N PRO A 221 -36.75 -15.58 8.01
CA PRO A 221 -38.01 -16.15 7.56
C PRO A 221 -39.12 -15.70 8.51
N THR A 222 -40.08 -14.91 7.99
CA THR A 222 -41.30 -14.57 8.73
C THR A 222 -42.05 -15.86 9.06
N THR A 223 -42.03 -16.25 10.33
CA THR A 223 -42.86 -17.32 10.90
C THR A 223 -44.32 -16.91 10.83
N GLY A 224 -44.95 -17.13 9.67
CA GLY A 224 -46.34 -16.72 9.42
C GLY A 224 -47.09 -17.44 8.31
N GLN A 225 -46.52 -18.49 7.70
CA GLN A 225 -47.29 -19.37 6.81
C GLN A 225 -47.48 -20.73 7.47
N SER A 226 -48.68 -20.95 8.00
CA SER A 226 -49.16 -22.29 8.37
C SER A 226 -49.05 -23.22 7.16
N PRO A 227 -48.59 -24.46 7.33
CA PRO A 227 -48.57 -25.41 6.23
C PRO A 227 -50.01 -25.76 5.85
N THR A 228 -50.44 -25.36 4.66
CA THR A 228 -51.64 -25.90 4.02
C THR A 228 -51.41 -27.41 3.84
N ALA A 229 -52.28 -28.21 4.47
CA ALA A 229 -52.25 -29.65 4.34
C ALA A 229 -52.36 -30.06 2.86
N PRO A 230 -51.59 -31.05 2.37
CA PRO A 230 -51.72 -31.51 1.01
C PRO A 230 -53.08 -32.21 0.83
N GLY A 231 -53.93 -31.62 0.00
CA GLY A 231 -55.18 -32.23 -0.46
C GLY A 231 -54.88 -33.50 -1.24
N SER A 232 -55.63 -34.56 -0.94
CA SER A 232 -55.58 -35.81 -1.67
C SER A 232 -56.04 -35.60 -3.11
N GLU A 233 -55.17 -35.84 -4.08
CA GLU A 233 -55.58 -36.08 -5.45
C GLU A 233 -54.82 -37.28 -6.04
N ALA A 234 -55.00 -38.42 -5.39
CA ALA A 234 -54.92 -39.71 -6.04
C ALA A 234 -56.33 -40.04 -6.57
N ALA A 235 -56.66 -39.56 -7.77
CA ALA A 235 -57.59 -40.20 -8.71
C ALA A 235 -57.87 -39.27 -9.90
N LYS A 236 -57.19 -39.48 -11.03
CA LYS A 236 -57.80 -39.68 -12.36
C LYS A 236 -56.74 -39.66 -13.48
N VAL A 237 -56.65 -40.82 -14.14
CA VAL A 237 -56.06 -41.16 -15.45
C VAL A 237 -54.53 -41.20 -15.54
#